data_AF-A0A8T2SDJ0-F1
#
_entry.id   AF-A0A8T2SDJ0-F1
#
_cell.length_a   1.000
_cell.length_b   1.000
_cell.length_c   1.000
_cell.angle_alpha   90.00
_cell.angle_beta   90.00
_cell.angle_gamma   90.00
#
_symmetry.space_group_name_H-M   'P 1'
#
loop_
_entity.id
_entity.type
_entity.pdbx_description
1 polymer ?
#
loop_
_entity_poly.entity_id
_entity_poly.type
_entity_poly.pdbx_seq_one_letter_code
_entity_poly.pdbx_strand_id
1 'polypeptide(L)'
;MDDAELQSRVHEHRLFFDKLVDLIPAKFYISKDEEENTWHYGMSKAQRAAAKQATRENLKKAKRDRLDPDKFTSTLDLLQQRSEASSKTEAKAADASENGNAQVQGNRATTYEELRERLRKRMEELRAKRNADAAAATARKARNWKDEKKKQNARSQKRSIGVAAQHTTTQPAETHKKQKLAHVGGMAENVEKEIGDKNNTFEFGRVKMGLGSEVNGQSKKRRRESKEKLLVKATKLQQQMQDPENGEDVRLKHTWNAALSRSSGEKVYDDPGLLKQSVKREKLKRQKSSKKWGQRKETVNQLIDAKQQTRQEHIKERKQQKLERKMAKREKKLLRPGFEGRRETFINE
;
A
#
# COMPACT_ATOMS: atom_id res chain seq x y z
N MET A 1 52.68 -31.97 25.62
CA MET A 1 51.65 -30.94 25.34
C MET A 1 51.22 -30.47 26.70
N ASP A 2 51.74 -29.33 27.13
CA ASP A 2 51.45 -28.81 28.45
C ASP A 2 49.99 -28.30 28.46
N ASP A 3 49.24 -28.59 29.51
CA ASP A 3 47.81 -28.22 29.58
C ASP A 3 47.58 -26.71 29.35
N ALA A 4 48.56 -25.87 29.71
CA ALA A 4 48.55 -24.43 29.46
C ALA A 4 48.63 -24.06 27.97
N GLU A 5 49.38 -24.80 27.17
CA GLU A 5 49.51 -24.60 25.72
C GLU A 5 48.20 -25.00 25.02
N LEU A 6 47.59 -26.09 25.48
CA LEU A 6 46.29 -26.54 24.98
C LEU A 6 45.18 -25.52 25.29
N GLN A 7 45.12 -25.01 26.53
CA GLN A 7 44.17 -23.96 26.91
C GLN A 7 44.35 -22.67 26.11
N SER A 8 45.61 -22.25 25.87
CA SER A 8 45.92 -21.08 25.04
C SER A 8 45.43 -21.28 23.60
N ARG A 9 45.69 -22.44 23.01
CA ARG A 9 45.22 -22.78 21.66
C ARG A 9 43.69 -22.80 21.57
N VAL A 10 43.00 -23.37 22.56
CA VAL A 10 41.52 -23.36 22.63
C VAL A 10 40.98 -21.93 22.74
N HIS A 11 41.63 -21.07 23.52
CA HIS A 11 41.25 -19.66 23.63
C HIS A 11 41.42 -18.91 22.30
N GLU A 12 42.53 -19.13 21.60
CA GLU A 12 42.77 -18.54 20.27
C GLU A 12 41.72 -18.98 19.24
N HIS A 13 41.39 -20.28 19.22
CA HIS A 13 40.33 -20.80 18.34
C HIS A 13 38.97 -20.19 18.66
N ARG A 14 38.63 -20.03 19.95
CA ARG A 14 37.41 -19.35 20.37
C ARG A 14 37.35 -17.92 19.82
N LEU A 15 38.42 -17.13 20.03
CA LEU A 15 38.50 -15.76 19.51
C LEU A 15 38.42 -15.71 17.98
N PHE A 16 38.99 -16.69 17.29
CA PHE A 16 38.92 -16.80 15.83
C PHE A 16 37.49 -17.05 15.35
N PHE A 17 36.78 -18.01 15.96
CA PHE A 17 35.38 -18.28 15.62
C PHE A 17 34.48 -17.12 15.99
N ASP A 18 34.73 -16.44 17.11
CA ASP A 18 33.95 -15.27 17.52
C ASP A 18 34.05 -14.16 16.45
N LYS A 19 35.26 -13.87 15.97
CA LYS A 19 35.48 -12.93 14.85
C LYS A 19 34.78 -13.38 13.58
N LEU A 20 34.83 -14.66 13.22
CA LEU A 20 34.16 -15.18 12.02
C LEU A 20 32.65 -14.97 12.05
N VAL A 21 32.02 -15.18 13.22
CA VAL A 21 30.58 -14.94 13.37
C VAL A 21 30.27 -13.45 13.22
N ASP A 22 31.12 -12.57 13.74
CA ASP A 22 30.96 -11.12 13.64
C ASP A 22 31.11 -10.56 12.22
N LEU A 23 31.83 -11.25 11.33
CA LEU A 23 31.88 -10.89 9.92
C LEU A 23 30.53 -11.12 9.20
N ILE A 24 29.70 -12.03 9.71
CA ILE A 24 28.42 -12.38 9.10
C ILE A 24 27.33 -11.49 9.69
N PRO A 25 26.60 -10.67 8.89
CA PRO A 25 25.62 -9.74 9.42
C PRO A 25 24.57 -10.42 10.30
N ALA A 26 24.29 -9.83 11.48
CA ALA A 26 23.35 -10.35 12.47
C ALA A 26 21.95 -10.68 11.92
N LYS A 27 21.55 -10.05 10.81
CA LYS A 27 20.29 -10.32 10.08
C LYS A 27 20.11 -11.80 9.68
N PHE A 28 21.19 -12.54 9.48
CA PHE A 28 21.12 -13.94 9.07
C PHE A 28 20.96 -14.92 10.24
N TYR A 29 21.42 -14.55 11.44
CA TYR A 29 21.26 -15.36 12.66
C TYR A 29 20.00 -14.98 13.43
N ILE A 30 19.67 -13.70 13.46
CA ILE A 30 18.51 -13.16 14.13
C ILE A 30 17.42 -13.05 13.10
N SER A 31 16.52 -14.05 13.08
CA SER A 31 15.27 -13.91 12.35
C SER A 31 14.63 -12.60 12.79
N LYS A 32 14.31 -11.74 11.82
CA LYS A 32 13.34 -10.69 12.04
C LYS A 32 12.03 -11.42 12.30
N ASP A 33 11.80 -11.79 13.56
CA ASP A 33 10.46 -12.08 14.06
C ASP A 33 9.62 -11.01 13.42
N GLU A 34 8.65 -11.40 12.59
CA GLU A 34 7.93 -10.46 11.75
C GLU A 34 7.47 -9.34 12.67
N GLU A 35 8.19 -8.21 12.63
CA GLU A 35 7.66 -6.94 13.04
C GLU A 35 6.49 -6.87 12.09
N GLU A 36 5.34 -7.29 12.62
CA GLU A 36 4.05 -7.16 11.99
C GLU A 36 4.16 -5.83 11.31
N ASN A 37 4.17 -5.86 9.97
CA ASN A 37 4.03 -4.65 9.20
C ASN A 37 2.66 -4.16 9.66
N THR A 38 2.65 -3.41 10.75
CA THR A 38 1.52 -2.82 11.45
C THR A 38 1.20 -1.63 10.60
N TRP A 39 0.84 -1.94 9.35
CA TRP A 39 0.15 -1.07 8.46
C TRP A 39 -0.93 -0.44 9.33
N HIS A 40 -0.91 0.90 9.45
CA HIS A 40 -1.75 1.66 10.38
C HIS A 40 -3.25 1.63 9.98
N TYR A 41 -3.74 0.43 9.70
CA TYR A 41 -5.10 0.05 9.39
C TYR A 41 -5.90 0.08 10.69
N GLY A 42 -7.12 0.61 10.63
CA GLY A 42 -7.99 0.72 11.81
C GLY A 42 -7.66 1.86 12.80
N MET A 43 -6.48 2.49 12.73
CA MET A 43 -6.15 3.64 13.59
C MET A 43 -6.82 4.94 13.13
N SER A 44 -7.17 5.81 14.09
CA SER A 44 -7.69 7.15 13.82
C SER A 44 -6.64 8.04 13.12
N LYS A 45 -7.08 9.16 12.53
CA LYS A 45 -6.16 10.09 11.83
C LYS A 45 -5.07 10.64 12.76
N ALA A 46 -5.44 10.95 14.02
CA ALA A 46 -4.50 11.43 15.04
C ALA A 46 -3.52 10.34 15.47
N GLN A 47 -4.02 9.13 15.74
CA GLN A 47 -3.17 7.98 16.09
C GLN A 47 -2.18 7.63 14.98
N ARG A 48 -2.62 7.69 13.71
CA ARG A 48 -1.74 7.47 12.56
C ARG A 48 -0.67 8.56 12.44
N ALA A 49 -0.97 9.80 12.78
CA ALA A 49 0.02 10.87 12.78
C ALA A 49 1.06 10.67 13.88
N ALA A 50 0.61 10.34 15.10
CA ALA A 50 1.50 10.02 16.24
C ALA A 50 2.38 8.80 15.94
N ALA A 51 1.82 7.72 15.40
CA ALA A 51 2.60 6.54 15.02
C ALA A 51 3.68 6.87 13.96
N LYS A 52 3.35 7.71 12.97
CA LYS A 52 4.34 8.19 11.98
C LYS A 52 5.41 9.11 12.57
N GLN A 53 5.08 9.89 13.59
CA GLN A 53 6.08 10.69 14.32
C GLN A 53 7.02 9.78 15.09
N ALA A 54 6.48 8.80 15.81
CA ALA A 54 7.26 7.80 16.53
C ALA A 54 8.18 7.00 15.59
N THR A 55 7.69 6.53 14.43
CA THR A 55 8.57 5.82 13.48
C THR A 55 9.69 6.70 12.95
N ARG A 56 9.42 7.99 12.71
CA ARG A 56 10.43 8.94 12.24
C ARG A 56 11.45 9.29 13.33
N GLU A 57 11.03 9.35 14.59
CA GLU A 57 11.91 9.54 15.75
C GLU A 57 12.76 8.30 16.01
N ASN A 58 12.18 7.11 15.95
CA ASN A 58 12.89 5.84 16.06
C ASN A 58 13.94 5.69 14.96
N LEU A 59 13.60 6.04 13.71
CA LEU A 59 14.56 5.97 12.60
C LEU A 59 15.69 7.01 12.74
N LYS A 60 15.42 8.17 13.32
CA LYS A 60 16.46 9.15 13.66
C LYS A 60 17.34 8.64 14.79
N LYS A 61 16.75 8.05 15.83
CA LYS A 61 17.46 7.48 16.98
C LYS A 61 18.36 6.34 16.52
N ALA A 62 17.86 5.39 15.74
CA ALA A 62 18.65 4.30 15.17
C ALA A 62 19.83 4.78 14.31
N LYS A 63 19.66 5.90 13.58
CA LYS A 63 20.77 6.52 12.83
C LYS A 63 21.81 7.16 13.74
N ARG A 64 21.40 7.77 14.86
CA ARG A 64 22.32 8.31 15.87
C ARG A 64 23.06 7.17 16.56
N ASP A 65 22.32 6.16 17.03
CA ASP A 65 22.88 4.99 17.72
C ASP A 65 23.88 4.22 16.84
N ARG A 66 23.65 4.15 15.51
CA ARG A 66 24.60 3.55 14.56
C ARG A 66 25.95 4.30 14.47
N LEU A 67 25.97 5.58 14.82
CA LEU A 67 27.17 6.44 14.77
C LEU A 67 27.78 6.68 16.16
N ASP A 68 27.15 6.19 17.22
CA ASP A 68 27.66 6.30 18.60
C ASP A 68 28.59 5.09 18.88
N PRO A 69 29.89 5.30 19.17
CA PRO A 69 30.83 4.20 19.40
C PRO A 69 30.46 3.37 20.64
N ASP A 70 29.90 4.00 21.67
CA ASP A 70 29.46 3.34 22.91
C ASP A 70 28.26 2.40 22.71
N LYS A 71 27.56 2.51 21.58
CA LYS A 71 26.39 1.69 21.24
C LYS A 71 26.66 0.71 20.11
N PHE A 72 27.91 0.57 19.68
CA PHE A 72 28.30 -0.46 18.72
C PHE A 72 28.05 -1.84 19.33
N THR A 73 27.16 -2.62 18.72
CA THR A 73 26.80 -3.96 19.16
C THR A 73 27.33 -4.97 18.15
N SER A 74 28.04 -5.98 18.64
CA SER A 74 28.53 -7.08 17.81
C SER A 74 27.43 -8.10 17.54
N THR A 75 27.62 -8.95 16.53
CA THR A 75 26.59 -9.94 16.16
C THR A 75 26.40 -10.98 17.27
N LEU A 76 27.49 -11.37 17.91
CA LEU A 76 27.49 -12.24 19.10
C LEU A 76 26.84 -11.58 20.30
N ASP A 77 27.10 -10.30 20.53
CA ASP A 77 26.53 -9.53 21.62
C ASP A 77 24.99 -9.44 21.48
N LEU A 78 24.49 -9.26 20.25
CA LEU A 78 23.04 -9.32 19.98
C LEU A 78 22.45 -10.73 20.19
N LEU A 79 23.19 -11.79 19.85
CA LEU A 79 22.75 -13.16 20.07
C LEU A 79 22.73 -13.52 21.56
N GLN A 80 23.74 -13.08 22.31
CA GLN A 80 23.84 -13.23 23.74
C GLN A 80 22.76 -12.40 24.45
N GLN A 81 22.53 -11.15 24.04
CA GLN A 81 21.46 -10.33 24.58
C GLN A 81 20.09 -10.98 24.35
N ARG A 82 19.87 -11.63 23.20
CA ARG A 82 18.63 -12.35 22.92
C ARG A 82 18.51 -13.65 23.74
N SER A 83 19.59 -14.39 23.93
CA SER A 83 19.57 -15.58 24.79
C SER A 83 19.36 -15.22 26.26
N GLU A 84 19.96 -14.14 26.74
CA GLU A 84 19.72 -13.57 28.07
C GLU A 84 18.31 -12.99 28.22
N ALA A 85 17.76 -12.36 27.17
CA ALA A 85 16.38 -11.91 27.17
C ALA A 85 15.41 -13.10 27.21
N SER A 86 15.71 -14.16 26.45
CA SER A 86 14.94 -15.42 26.44
C SER A 86 15.00 -16.10 27.80
N SER A 87 16.19 -16.22 28.40
CA SER A 87 16.37 -16.81 29.73
C SER A 87 15.76 -15.95 30.82
N LYS A 88 15.75 -14.61 30.68
CA LYS A 88 14.99 -13.71 31.58
C LYS A 88 13.48 -13.83 31.40
N THR A 89 12.98 -14.08 30.19
CA THR A 89 11.54 -14.36 29.99
C THR A 89 11.15 -15.74 30.51
N GLU A 90 12.02 -16.75 30.39
CA GLU A 90 11.82 -18.07 30.97
C GLU A 90 11.96 -18.05 32.49
N ALA A 91 12.91 -17.30 33.04
CA ALA A 91 13.06 -17.08 34.48
C ALA A 91 11.92 -16.21 35.05
N LYS A 92 11.38 -15.23 34.30
CA LYS A 92 10.13 -14.54 34.68
C LYS A 92 8.90 -15.42 34.53
N ALA A 93 8.89 -16.40 33.63
CA ALA A 93 7.82 -17.40 33.54
C ALA A 93 7.92 -18.44 34.66
N ALA A 94 9.13 -18.77 35.12
CA ALA A 94 9.40 -19.63 36.26
C ALA A 94 9.17 -18.91 37.61
N ASP A 95 9.55 -17.63 37.75
CA ASP A 95 9.25 -16.78 38.92
C ASP A 95 7.76 -16.36 38.95
N ALA A 96 7.08 -16.31 37.79
CA ALA A 96 5.61 -16.26 37.75
C ALA A 96 4.95 -17.61 38.09
N SER A 97 5.72 -18.71 38.16
CA SER A 97 5.27 -20.01 38.67
C SER A 97 5.67 -20.27 40.13
N GLU A 98 6.56 -19.47 40.72
CA GLU A 98 7.02 -19.66 42.11
C GLU A 98 6.77 -18.47 43.04
N ASN A 99 6.44 -17.28 42.53
CA ASN A 99 5.92 -16.14 43.29
C ASN A 99 4.50 -15.72 42.88
N GLY A 100 3.63 -16.72 42.75
CA GLY A 100 2.18 -16.57 42.69
C GLY A 100 1.45 -17.24 43.87
N ASN A 101 2.17 -17.64 44.93
CA ASN A 101 1.59 -18.33 46.10
C ASN A 101 1.67 -17.49 47.37
N ALA A 102 1.01 -16.33 47.34
CA ALA A 102 0.43 -15.58 48.47
C ALA A 102 0.06 -14.21 47.87
N GLN A 103 -1.11 -14.00 47.29
CA GLN A 103 -2.33 -13.77 48.04
C GLN A 103 -3.49 -13.68 47.03
N VAL A 104 -4.00 -14.82 46.59
CA VAL A 104 -5.41 -14.95 46.15
C VAL A 104 -5.97 -16.21 46.80
N GLN A 105 -5.87 -16.26 48.12
CA GLN A 105 -6.89 -16.95 48.91
C GLN A 105 -8.11 -16.03 48.89
N GLY A 106 -9.03 -16.36 47.98
CA GLY A 106 -10.27 -15.61 47.80
C GLY A 106 -10.87 -15.96 46.44
N ASN A 107 -11.68 -17.04 46.42
CA ASN A 107 -12.52 -17.49 45.31
C ASN A 107 -11.89 -18.52 44.37
N ARG A 108 -11.45 -19.65 44.96
CA ARG A 108 -11.53 -20.94 44.26
C ARG A 108 -13.01 -21.22 44.01
N ALA A 109 -13.45 -21.20 42.74
CA ALA A 109 -14.81 -21.59 42.37
C ALA A 109 -15.05 -23.02 42.88
N THR A 110 -16.06 -23.20 43.71
CA THR A 110 -16.33 -24.49 44.37
C THR A 110 -17.17 -25.42 43.49
N THR A 111 -17.73 -24.90 42.39
CA THR A 111 -18.59 -25.65 41.47
C THR A 111 -18.11 -25.55 40.01
N TYR A 112 -18.35 -26.62 39.23
CA TYR A 112 -17.96 -26.71 37.82
C TYR A 112 -18.67 -25.66 36.94
N GLU A 113 -19.88 -25.24 37.34
CA GLU A 113 -20.68 -24.24 36.63
C GLU A 113 -20.06 -22.85 36.76
N GLU A 114 -19.61 -22.46 37.95
CA GLU A 114 -18.89 -21.19 38.18
C GLU A 114 -17.59 -21.10 37.35
N LEU A 115 -16.90 -22.23 37.16
CA LEU A 115 -15.70 -22.28 36.31
C LEU A 115 -16.04 -22.03 34.84
N ARG A 116 -17.13 -22.63 34.34
CA ARG A 116 -17.62 -22.40 32.97
C ARG A 116 -18.09 -20.97 32.76
N GLU A 117 -18.77 -20.39 33.75
CA GLU A 117 -19.19 -18.99 33.69
C GLU A 117 -18.01 -18.03 33.71
N ARG A 118 -17.00 -18.29 34.52
CA ARG A 118 -15.77 -17.50 34.56
C ARG A 118 -15.01 -17.60 33.23
N LEU A 119 -14.95 -18.79 32.62
CA LEU A 119 -14.37 -18.97 31.29
C LEU A 119 -15.17 -18.17 30.24
N ARG A 120 -16.50 -18.22 30.27
CA ARG A 120 -17.37 -17.44 29.36
C ARG A 120 -17.15 -15.94 29.51
N LYS A 121 -17.16 -15.42 30.74
CA LYS A 121 -16.87 -14.01 31.04
C LYS A 121 -15.48 -13.60 30.55
N ARG A 122 -14.46 -14.43 30.78
CA ARG A 122 -13.10 -14.18 30.28
C ARG A 122 -13.02 -14.17 28.76
N MET A 123 -13.75 -15.07 28.09
CA MET A 123 -13.83 -15.11 26.63
C MET A 123 -14.58 -13.90 26.06
N GLU A 124 -15.64 -13.45 26.73
CA GLU A 124 -16.39 -12.23 26.38
C GLU A 124 -15.54 -10.97 26.58
N GLU A 125 -14.80 -10.85 27.68
CA GLU A 125 -13.84 -9.76 27.89
C GLU A 125 -12.78 -9.70 26.78
N LEU A 126 -12.23 -10.85 26.39
CA LEU A 126 -11.25 -10.93 25.30
C LEU A 126 -11.87 -10.64 23.93
N ARG A 127 -13.16 -10.96 23.71
CA ARG A 127 -13.89 -10.59 22.49
C ARG A 127 -14.21 -9.10 22.44
N ALA A 128 -14.60 -8.52 23.57
CA ALA A 128 -14.86 -7.09 23.73
C ALA A 128 -13.57 -6.26 23.51
N LYS A 129 -12.45 -6.65 24.13
CA LYS A 129 -11.14 -6.00 23.91
C LYS A 129 -10.69 -6.01 22.45
N ARG A 130 -11.06 -7.05 21.69
CA ARG A 130 -10.76 -7.18 20.25
C ARG A 130 -11.85 -6.61 19.35
N ASN A 131 -12.93 -6.06 19.90
CA ASN A 131 -14.14 -5.63 19.17
C ASN A 131 -14.65 -6.70 18.18
N ALA A 132 -14.48 -7.98 18.53
CA ALA A 132 -14.73 -9.10 17.63
C ALA A 132 -16.20 -9.20 17.23
N ASP A 133 -17.12 -8.86 18.13
CA ASP A 133 -18.56 -8.90 17.88
C ASP A 133 -19.02 -7.75 16.98
N ALA A 134 -18.40 -6.57 17.07
CA ALA A 134 -18.64 -5.46 16.14
C ALA A 134 -18.10 -5.80 14.73
N ALA A 135 -16.94 -6.44 14.65
CA ALA A 135 -16.39 -6.95 13.40
C ALA A 135 -17.27 -8.06 12.80
N ALA A 136 -17.80 -8.96 13.62
CA ALA A 136 -18.70 -10.02 13.18
C ALA A 136 -20.06 -9.46 12.73
N ALA A 137 -20.63 -8.48 13.43
CA ALA A 137 -21.88 -7.82 13.06
C ALA A 137 -21.75 -7.04 11.74
N THR A 138 -20.64 -6.32 11.54
CA THR A 138 -20.36 -5.63 10.28
C THR A 138 -20.13 -6.60 9.12
N ALA A 139 -19.44 -7.73 9.36
CA ALA A 139 -19.28 -8.79 8.38
C ALA A 139 -20.62 -9.46 7.99
N ARG A 140 -21.51 -9.70 8.97
CA ARG A 140 -22.88 -10.22 8.72
C ARG A 140 -23.71 -9.23 7.90
N LYS A 141 -23.71 -7.94 8.26
CA LYS A 141 -24.38 -6.88 7.48
C LYS A 141 -23.85 -6.79 6.05
N ALA A 142 -22.53 -6.91 5.86
CA ALA A 142 -21.91 -6.90 4.53
C ALA A 142 -22.26 -8.14 3.68
N ARG A 143 -22.41 -9.32 4.30
CA ARG A 143 -22.90 -10.53 3.63
C ARG A 143 -24.36 -10.37 3.21
N ASN A 144 -25.22 -9.95 4.14
CA ASN A 144 -26.65 -9.74 3.86
C ASN A 144 -26.87 -8.71 2.74
N TRP A 145 -26.11 -7.61 2.72
CA TRP A 145 -26.17 -6.63 1.64
C TRP A 145 -25.74 -7.20 0.28
N LYS A 146 -24.70 -8.05 0.24
CA LYS A 146 -24.28 -8.73 -1.00
C LYS A 146 -25.35 -9.70 -1.50
N ASP A 147 -25.96 -10.46 -0.61
CA ASP A 147 -27.01 -11.42 -0.95
C ASP A 147 -28.29 -10.72 -1.42
N GLU A 148 -28.66 -9.63 -0.76
CA GLU A 148 -29.79 -8.80 -1.16
C GLU A 148 -29.57 -8.14 -2.52
N LYS A 149 -28.36 -7.61 -2.77
CA LYS A 149 -27.98 -7.07 -4.08
C LYS A 149 -27.98 -8.14 -5.18
N LYS A 150 -27.53 -9.36 -4.86
CA LYS A 150 -27.60 -10.50 -5.77
C LYS A 150 -29.05 -10.90 -6.07
N LYS A 151 -29.93 -10.87 -5.06
CA LYS A 151 -31.37 -11.14 -5.19
C LYS A 151 -32.09 -10.04 -5.99
N GLN A 152 -31.73 -8.76 -5.81
CA GLN A 152 -32.24 -7.65 -6.61
C GLN A 152 -31.78 -7.74 -8.07
N ASN A 153 -30.50 -8.03 -8.31
CA ASN A 153 -30.00 -8.25 -9.67
C ASN A 153 -30.67 -9.46 -10.33
N ALA A 154 -30.86 -10.56 -9.60
CA ALA A 154 -31.60 -11.72 -10.10
C ALA A 154 -33.07 -11.39 -10.41
N ARG A 155 -33.74 -10.57 -9.58
CA ARG A 155 -35.10 -10.09 -9.85
C ARG A 155 -35.16 -9.14 -11.06
N SER A 156 -34.18 -8.25 -11.23
CA SER A 156 -34.08 -7.38 -12.41
C SER A 156 -33.83 -8.18 -13.69
N GLN A 157 -32.95 -9.19 -13.63
CA GLN A 157 -32.72 -10.12 -14.73
C GLN A 157 -33.96 -10.96 -15.05
N LYS A 158 -34.69 -11.44 -14.03
CA LYS A 158 -35.98 -12.14 -14.25
C LYS A 158 -37.06 -11.22 -14.82
N ARG A 159 -37.08 -9.93 -14.48
CA ARG A 159 -37.99 -8.94 -15.09
C ARG A 159 -37.60 -8.63 -16.53
N SER A 160 -36.31 -8.52 -16.86
CA SER A 160 -35.87 -8.35 -18.25
C SER A 160 -36.07 -9.61 -19.09
N ILE A 161 -35.94 -10.80 -18.50
CA ILE A 161 -36.25 -12.07 -19.17
C ILE A 161 -37.75 -12.26 -19.31
N GLY A 162 -38.58 -11.86 -18.34
CA GLY A 162 -40.04 -11.91 -18.44
C GLY A 162 -40.62 -10.95 -19.50
N VAL A 163 -39.99 -9.79 -19.70
CA VAL A 163 -40.33 -8.86 -20.79
C VAL A 163 -39.83 -9.39 -22.16
N ALA A 164 -38.74 -10.16 -22.19
CA ALA A 164 -38.27 -10.83 -23.41
C ALA A 164 -38.99 -12.15 -23.73
N ALA A 165 -39.57 -12.82 -22.73
CA ALA A 165 -40.24 -14.12 -22.86
C ALA A 165 -41.71 -14.02 -23.32
N GLN A 166 -42.28 -12.81 -23.43
CA GLN A 166 -43.54 -12.62 -24.15
C GLN A 166 -43.38 -12.68 -25.68
N HIS A 167 -42.15 -12.80 -26.18
CA HIS A 167 -41.87 -12.91 -27.61
C HIS A 167 -40.82 -14.00 -27.88
N THR A 168 -41.09 -15.25 -27.49
CA THR A 168 -40.53 -16.47 -28.11
C THR A 168 -40.98 -17.71 -27.34
N THR A 169 -42.02 -18.37 -27.84
CA THR A 169 -42.32 -19.78 -27.55
C THR A 169 -41.46 -20.62 -28.49
N THR A 170 -40.52 -21.41 -27.97
CA THR A 170 -40.24 -22.82 -28.35
C THR A 170 -38.95 -23.36 -27.71
N GLN A 171 -39.12 -24.52 -27.07
CA GLN A 171 -38.18 -25.65 -26.83
C GLN A 171 -37.02 -25.52 -25.80
N PRO A 172 -36.84 -26.54 -24.93
CA PRO A 172 -35.78 -26.61 -23.93
C PRO A 172 -34.53 -27.34 -24.46
N ALA A 173 -33.33 -26.92 -24.04
CA ALA A 173 -32.10 -27.68 -24.25
C ALA A 173 -31.25 -27.67 -22.98
N GLU A 174 -30.93 -28.88 -22.53
CA GLU A 174 -30.19 -29.18 -21.31
C GLU A 174 -28.67 -29.02 -21.48
N THR A 175 -27.99 -28.81 -20.34
CA THR A 175 -26.54 -29.05 -20.09
C THR A 175 -25.54 -28.13 -20.82
N HIS A 176 -24.39 -27.66 -20.29
CA HIS A 176 -23.49 -28.16 -19.27
C HIS A 176 -22.85 -27.04 -18.44
N LYS A 177 -22.67 -27.33 -17.16
CA LYS A 177 -21.94 -26.57 -16.15
C LYS A 177 -20.44 -26.91 -16.28
N LYS A 178 -19.62 -26.06 -16.92
CA LYS A 178 -18.15 -26.17 -16.86
C LYS A 178 -17.57 -25.25 -15.79
N GLN A 179 -16.85 -25.90 -14.87
CA GLN A 179 -16.19 -25.36 -13.70
C GLN A 179 -15.06 -24.39 -14.12
N LYS A 180 -14.94 -23.28 -13.39
CA LYS A 180 -13.78 -22.38 -13.45
C LYS A 180 -12.73 -22.90 -12.49
N LEU A 181 -11.63 -23.43 -13.02
CA LEU A 181 -10.37 -23.57 -12.29
C LEU A 181 -9.63 -22.23 -12.33
N ALA A 182 -9.39 -21.69 -11.14
CA ALA A 182 -8.50 -20.58 -10.90
C ALA A 182 -7.06 -21.11 -10.92
N HIS A 183 -6.17 -20.47 -11.66
CA HIS A 183 -4.72 -20.63 -11.45
C HIS A 183 -4.15 -19.31 -10.93
N VAL A 184 -3.92 -19.32 -9.63
CA VAL A 184 -2.99 -18.48 -8.85
C VAL A 184 -1.59 -18.78 -9.42
N GLY A 185 -0.79 -17.80 -9.84
CA GLY A 185 0.05 -17.01 -8.96
C GLY A 185 1.29 -17.82 -8.54
N GLY A 186 2.41 -17.64 -9.24
CA GLY A 186 3.68 -18.30 -8.92
C GLY A 186 4.86 -17.57 -9.58
N MET A 187 5.49 -16.71 -8.80
CA MET A 187 6.75 -16.03 -9.09
C MET A 187 7.90 -17.03 -8.93
N ALA A 188 8.84 -17.09 -9.86
CA ALA A 188 10.16 -17.64 -9.60
C ALA A 188 11.20 -16.85 -10.40
N GLU A 189 12.26 -16.53 -9.69
CA GLU A 189 13.31 -15.55 -9.96
C GLU A 189 14.60 -16.30 -10.35
N ASN A 190 15.35 -15.68 -11.28
CA ASN A 190 16.79 -15.79 -11.59
C ASN A 190 17.43 -17.18 -11.86
N VAL A 191 18.28 -17.23 -12.89
CA VAL A 191 19.75 -17.28 -12.76
C VAL A 191 20.35 -17.58 -14.14
N GLU A 192 21.26 -16.71 -14.57
CA GLU A 192 22.17 -16.92 -15.71
C GLU A 192 23.06 -18.15 -15.47
N LYS A 193 23.17 -19.03 -16.47
CA LYS A 193 24.39 -19.80 -16.72
C LYS A 193 24.60 -19.94 -18.22
N GLU A 194 25.78 -19.49 -18.62
CA GLU A 194 26.33 -19.53 -19.96
C GLU A 194 26.71 -20.96 -20.42
N ILE A 195 26.69 -21.11 -21.75
CA ILE A 195 27.51 -21.96 -22.63
C ILE A 195 27.57 -23.46 -22.30
N GLY A 196 27.02 -24.27 -23.21
CA GLY A 196 27.30 -25.70 -23.27
C GLY A 196 26.34 -26.47 -24.19
N ASP A 197 26.84 -26.81 -25.37
CA ASP A 197 26.46 -27.96 -26.19
C ASP A 197 25.09 -27.99 -26.89
N LYS A 198 25.16 -27.57 -28.15
CA LYS A 198 24.24 -27.98 -29.21
C LYS A 198 24.39 -29.50 -29.39
N ASN A 199 23.33 -30.24 -29.06
CA ASN A 199 22.71 -31.32 -29.86
C ASN A 199 21.97 -32.30 -28.92
N ASN A 200 20.70 -32.58 -29.24
CA ASN A 200 19.79 -33.54 -28.61
C ASN A 200 19.06 -33.15 -27.31
N THR A 201 18.19 -32.15 -27.40
CA THR A 201 16.98 -32.09 -26.56
C THR A 201 15.75 -31.99 -27.46
N PHE A 202 15.11 -33.13 -27.72
CA PHE A 202 13.78 -33.16 -28.33
C PHE A 202 12.76 -32.63 -27.32
N GLU A 203 12.45 -31.33 -27.38
CA GLU A 203 11.33 -30.75 -26.63
C GLU A 203 10.01 -31.20 -27.27
N PHE A 204 9.33 -32.15 -26.61
CA PHE A 204 7.96 -32.54 -26.94
C PHE A 204 7.03 -31.34 -26.72
N GLY A 205 6.56 -30.71 -27.81
CA GLY A 205 5.49 -29.71 -27.73
C GLY A 205 5.47 -28.60 -28.78
N ARG A 206 6.53 -28.44 -29.60
CA ARG A 206 6.51 -27.50 -30.74
C ARG A 206 7.14 -28.11 -31.98
N VAL A 207 6.30 -28.71 -32.81
CA VAL A 207 6.64 -28.99 -34.20
C VAL A 207 6.76 -27.65 -34.92
N LYS A 208 8.00 -27.17 -35.15
CA LYS A 208 8.29 -26.09 -36.09
C LYS A 208 8.05 -26.64 -37.49
N MET A 209 6.83 -26.49 -38.01
CA MET A 209 6.60 -26.70 -39.44
C MET A 209 7.29 -25.56 -40.20
N GLY A 210 8.32 -25.92 -40.98
CA GLY A 210 9.12 -24.99 -41.78
C GLY A 210 8.33 -24.44 -42.97
N LEU A 211 7.45 -23.46 -42.71
CA LEU A 211 6.91 -22.60 -43.75
C LEU A 211 7.20 -21.14 -43.38
N GLY A 212 8.37 -20.65 -43.82
CA GLY A 212 8.59 -19.25 -44.19
C GLY A 212 8.34 -18.16 -43.16
N SER A 213 8.94 -18.22 -41.96
CA SER A 213 9.14 -16.99 -41.18
C SER A 213 10.43 -17.07 -40.37
N GLU A 214 11.47 -16.40 -40.86
CA GLU A 214 12.65 -16.06 -40.08
C GLU A 214 12.21 -15.29 -38.84
N VAL A 215 12.37 -15.94 -37.69
CA VAL A 215 12.12 -15.37 -36.38
C VAL A 215 13.27 -14.41 -36.08
N ASN A 216 13.15 -13.19 -36.59
CA ASN A 216 14.01 -12.09 -36.19
C ASN A 216 13.75 -11.81 -34.71
N GLY A 217 14.76 -12.07 -33.86
CA GLY A 217 14.68 -12.25 -32.41
C GLY A 217 14.33 -11.03 -31.57
N GLN A 218 13.67 -9.99 -32.10
CA GLN A 218 13.12 -8.88 -31.32
C GLN A 218 11.86 -8.28 -31.97
N SER A 219 10.73 -8.97 -31.92
CA SER A 219 9.46 -8.29 -32.13
C SER A 219 9.15 -7.44 -30.90
N LYS A 220 9.62 -6.18 -30.89
CA LYS A 220 9.18 -5.15 -29.94
C LYS A 220 7.66 -5.27 -29.82
N LYS A 221 7.13 -5.55 -28.62
CA LYS A 221 5.68 -5.65 -28.36
C LYS A 221 5.00 -4.50 -29.10
N ARG A 222 4.34 -4.79 -30.23
CA ARG A 222 3.77 -3.75 -31.08
C ARG A 222 2.84 -2.92 -30.20
N ARG A 223 3.12 -1.62 -30.07
CA ARG A 223 2.26 -0.72 -29.31
C ARG A 223 0.88 -0.78 -29.95
N ARG A 224 -0.14 -1.12 -29.15
CA ARG A 224 -1.52 -1.11 -29.62
C ARG A 224 -1.84 0.27 -30.15
N GLU A 225 -2.59 0.29 -31.25
CA GLU A 225 -3.03 1.53 -31.86
C GLU A 225 -3.87 2.35 -30.89
N SER A 226 -3.85 3.68 -31.05
CA SER A 226 -4.68 4.55 -30.22
C SER A 226 -6.15 4.25 -30.48
N LYS A 227 -6.97 4.36 -29.44
CA LYS A 227 -8.42 4.11 -29.51
C LYS A 227 -9.14 5.00 -30.52
N GLU A 228 -8.59 6.20 -30.77
CA GLU A 228 -9.09 7.13 -31.79
C GLU A 228 -8.81 6.61 -33.20
N LYS A 229 -7.61 6.05 -33.44
CA LYS A 229 -7.28 5.40 -34.72
C LYS A 229 -8.12 4.15 -34.94
N LEU A 230 -8.32 3.34 -33.88
CA LEU A 230 -9.21 2.18 -33.92
C LEU A 230 -10.66 2.60 -34.22
N LEU A 231 -11.13 3.72 -33.65
CA LEU A 231 -12.46 4.26 -33.95
C LEU A 231 -12.59 4.62 -35.42
N VAL A 232 -11.59 5.32 -35.98
CA VAL A 232 -11.59 5.69 -37.42
C VAL A 232 -11.59 4.45 -38.31
N LYS A 233 -10.82 3.41 -37.96
CA LYS A 233 -10.80 2.14 -38.69
C LYS A 233 -12.14 1.42 -38.59
N ALA A 234 -12.71 1.30 -37.39
CA ALA A 234 -14.02 0.71 -37.15
C ALA A 234 -15.13 1.42 -37.93
N THR A 235 -15.13 2.75 -37.98
CA THR A 235 -16.13 3.50 -38.76
C THR A 235 -15.96 3.31 -40.27
N LYS A 236 -14.71 3.25 -40.77
CA LYS A 236 -14.44 2.99 -42.19
C LYS A 236 -14.87 1.58 -42.59
N LEU A 237 -14.57 0.59 -41.76
CA LEU A 237 -15.03 -0.77 -41.97
C LEU A 237 -16.57 -0.85 -41.97
N GLN A 238 -17.23 -0.15 -41.03
CA GLN A 238 -18.68 -0.10 -40.99
C GLN A 238 -19.28 0.52 -42.27
N GLN A 239 -18.65 1.56 -42.83
CA GLN A 239 -19.05 2.15 -44.11
C GLN A 239 -18.89 1.13 -45.26
N GLN A 240 -17.74 0.46 -45.35
CA GLN A 240 -17.50 -0.56 -46.38
C GLN A 240 -18.45 -1.75 -46.31
N MET A 241 -18.89 -2.12 -45.10
CA MET A 241 -19.89 -3.17 -44.90
C MET A 241 -21.32 -2.71 -45.28
N GLN A 242 -21.59 -1.41 -45.35
CA GLN A 242 -22.90 -0.85 -45.69
C GLN A 242 -23.09 -0.67 -47.20
N ASP A 243 -22.02 -0.75 -48.00
CA ASP A 243 -22.08 -0.65 -49.45
C ASP A 243 -22.89 -1.83 -50.05
N PRO A 244 -23.84 -1.59 -50.98
CA PRO A 244 -24.80 -2.61 -51.43
C PRO A 244 -24.22 -3.68 -52.35
N GLU A 245 -23.18 -3.37 -53.13
CA GLU A 245 -22.62 -4.32 -54.11
C GLU A 245 -21.52 -5.21 -53.51
N ASN A 246 -20.60 -4.64 -52.73
CA ASN A 246 -19.44 -5.34 -52.19
C ASN A 246 -19.52 -5.59 -50.67
N GLY A 247 -20.57 -5.10 -50.01
CA GLY A 247 -20.66 -5.13 -48.55
C GLY A 247 -20.77 -6.55 -47.97
N GLU A 248 -21.46 -7.46 -48.66
CA GLU A 248 -21.60 -8.86 -48.20
C GLU A 248 -20.26 -9.60 -48.24
N ASP A 249 -19.51 -9.45 -49.31
CA ASP A 249 -18.17 -10.01 -49.44
C ASP A 249 -17.20 -9.45 -48.40
N VAL A 250 -17.25 -8.13 -48.16
CA VAL A 250 -16.43 -7.48 -47.13
C VAL A 250 -16.83 -7.97 -45.74
N ARG A 251 -18.14 -8.14 -45.46
CA ARG A 251 -18.64 -8.74 -44.21
C ARG A 251 -18.10 -10.14 -44.01
N LEU A 252 -18.23 -11.02 -45.01
CA LEU A 252 -17.76 -12.41 -44.94
C LEU A 252 -16.25 -12.48 -44.74
N LYS A 253 -15.46 -11.73 -45.53
CA LYS A 253 -14.00 -11.67 -45.37
C LYS A 253 -13.62 -11.18 -43.97
N HIS A 254 -14.30 -10.15 -43.47
CA HIS A 254 -14.02 -9.61 -42.14
C HIS A 254 -14.41 -10.58 -41.02
N THR A 255 -15.54 -11.29 -41.11
CA THR A 255 -15.95 -12.25 -40.08
C THR A 255 -14.98 -13.42 -39.97
N TRP A 256 -14.53 -13.96 -41.10
CA TRP A 256 -13.52 -15.03 -41.15
C TRP A 256 -12.17 -14.55 -40.61
N ASN A 257 -11.69 -13.38 -41.05
CA ASN A 257 -10.44 -12.82 -40.55
C ASN A 257 -10.50 -12.51 -39.06
N ALA A 258 -11.62 -11.96 -38.56
CA ALA A 258 -11.82 -11.67 -37.16
C ALA A 258 -11.92 -12.96 -36.31
N ALA A 259 -12.52 -14.03 -36.83
CA ALA A 259 -12.52 -15.34 -36.18
C ALA A 259 -11.11 -15.93 -36.12
N LEU A 260 -10.34 -15.82 -37.20
CA LEU A 260 -8.94 -16.26 -37.26
C LEU A 260 -8.08 -15.48 -36.26
N SER A 261 -8.15 -14.14 -36.24
CA SER A 261 -7.45 -13.29 -35.25
C SER A 261 -7.88 -13.58 -33.82
N ARG A 262 -9.15 -13.86 -33.54
CA ARG A 262 -9.59 -14.25 -32.20
C ARG A 262 -9.04 -15.62 -31.78
N SER A 263 -9.00 -16.59 -32.70
CA SER A 263 -8.42 -17.91 -32.44
C SER A 263 -6.90 -17.87 -32.24
N SER A 264 -6.20 -16.96 -32.92
CA SER A 264 -4.77 -16.70 -32.68
C SER A 264 -4.50 -15.98 -31.35
N GLY A 265 -5.54 -15.52 -30.65
CA GLY A 265 -5.48 -14.86 -29.34
C GLY A 265 -5.41 -13.34 -29.40
N GLU A 266 -5.58 -12.73 -30.57
CA GLU A 266 -5.62 -11.28 -30.73
C GLU A 266 -6.96 -10.68 -30.23
N LYS A 267 -6.86 -9.57 -29.49
CA LYS A 267 -8.03 -8.84 -28.98
C LYS A 267 -8.53 -7.87 -30.05
N VAL A 268 -9.53 -8.31 -30.81
CA VAL A 268 -10.16 -7.54 -31.88
C VAL A 268 -11.13 -6.50 -31.30
N TYR A 269 -11.00 -5.22 -31.72
CA TYR A 269 -11.76 -4.07 -31.21
C TYR A 269 -12.44 -3.30 -32.36
N ASP A 270 -13.58 -3.79 -32.85
CA ASP A 270 -14.21 -3.24 -34.06
C ASP A 270 -15.49 -2.42 -33.77
N ASP A 271 -16.01 -2.46 -32.55
CA ASP A 271 -17.28 -1.79 -32.24
C ASP A 271 -17.11 -0.26 -32.09
N PRO A 272 -17.66 0.56 -33.00
CA PRO A 272 -17.46 2.02 -32.98
C PRO A 272 -18.12 2.66 -31.75
N GLY A 273 -19.25 2.10 -31.27
CA GLY A 273 -19.95 2.58 -30.07
C GLY A 273 -19.12 2.42 -28.79
N LEU A 274 -18.53 1.24 -28.59
CA LEU A 274 -17.69 0.96 -27.41
C LEU A 274 -16.39 1.77 -27.46
N LEU A 275 -15.80 1.93 -28.65
CA LEU A 275 -14.62 2.78 -28.85
C LEU A 275 -14.92 4.25 -28.52
N LYS A 276 -16.05 4.79 -28.97
CA LYS A 276 -16.52 6.14 -28.61
C LYS A 276 -16.66 6.31 -27.09
N GLN A 277 -17.28 5.35 -26.40
CA GLN A 277 -17.41 5.41 -24.94
C GLN A 277 -16.05 5.34 -24.23
N SER A 278 -15.14 4.49 -24.71
CA SER A 278 -13.80 4.34 -24.16
C SER A 278 -13.00 5.63 -24.28
N VAL A 279 -13.03 6.26 -25.46
CA VAL A 279 -12.41 7.58 -25.70
C VAL A 279 -13.01 8.65 -24.78
N LYS A 280 -14.35 8.69 -24.63
CA LYS A 280 -15.02 9.62 -23.68
C LYS A 280 -14.55 9.41 -22.24
N ARG A 281 -14.48 8.15 -21.77
CA ARG A 281 -14.00 7.83 -20.41
C ARG A 281 -12.54 8.26 -20.19
N GLU A 282 -11.68 8.09 -21.20
CA GLU A 282 -10.30 8.57 -21.14
C GLU A 282 -10.21 10.10 -21.08
N LYS A 283 -10.97 10.81 -21.90
CA LYS A 283 -11.05 12.28 -21.87
C LYS A 283 -11.52 12.77 -20.49
N LEU A 284 -12.56 12.18 -19.93
CA LEU A 284 -13.04 12.51 -18.57
C LEU A 284 -11.99 12.22 -17.50
N LYS A 285 -11.27 11.09 -17.59
CA LYS A 285 -10.19 10.77 -16.66
C LYS A 285 -9.08 11.83 -16.72
N ARG A 286 -8.68 12.24 -17.94
CA ARG A 286 -7.68 13.29 -18.16
C ARG A 286 -8.12 14.66 -17.62
N GLN A 287 -9.39 15.02 -17.81
CA GLN A 287 -9.95 16.25 -17.25
C GLN A 287 -9.96 16.20 -15.71
N LYS A 288 -10.37 15.09 -15.10
CA LYS A 288 -10.33 14.93 -13.64
C LYS A 288 -8.91 15.02 -13.10
N SER A 289 -7.93 14.41 -13.75
CA SER A 289 -6.52 14.53 -13.34
C SER A 289 -6.00 15.96 -13.51
N SER A 290 -6.36 16.64 -14.61
CA SER A 290 -5.98 18.03 -14.85
C SER A 290 -6.54 18.97 -13.77
N LYS A 291 -7.85 18.88 -13.48
CA LYS A 291 -8.50 19.66 -12.41
C LYS A 291 -7.86 19.41 -11.05
N LYS A 292 -7.59 18.14 -10.68
CA LYS A 292 -6.90 17.80 -9.43
C LYS A 292 -5.49 18.36 -9.37
N TRP A 293 -4.77 18.40 -10.50
CA TRP A 293 -3.45 19.02 -10.57
C TRP A 293 -3.54 20.54 -10.39
N GLY A 294 -4.52 21.18 -11.04
CA GLY A 294 -4.81 22.61 -10.85
C GLY A 294 -5.04 22.95 -9.39
N GLN A 295 -5.95 22.24 -8.72
CA GLN A 295 -6.22 22.39 -7.28
C GLN A 295 -4.96 22.22 -6.43
N ARG A 296 -4.09 21.25 -6.74
CA ARG A 296 -2.81 21.10 -6.01
C ARG A 296 -1.91 22.31 -6.18
N LYS A 297 -1.77 22.83 -7.41
CA LYS A 297 -1.00 24.05 -7.66
C LYS A 297 -1.57 25.25 -6.90
N GLU A 298 -2.89 25.42 -6.94
CA GLU A 298 -3.59 26.47 -6.19
C GLU A 298 -3.32 26.37 -4.69
N THR A 299 -3.44 25.18 -4.09
CA THR A 299 -3.13 24.99 -2.65
C THR A 299 -1.67 25.31 -2.31
N VAL A 300 -0.74 24.97 -3.21
CA VAL A 300 0.68 25.30 -3.01
C VAL A 300 0.89 26.81 -3.09
N ASN A 301 0.28 27.48 -4.07
CA ASN A 301 0.35 28.93 -4.21
C ASN A 301 -0.26 29.63 -2.99
N GLN A 302 -1.45 29.22 -2.53
CA GLN A 302 -2.06 29.75 -1.31
C GLN A 302 -1.15 29.60 -0.08
N LEU A 303 -0.46 28.46 0.07
CA LEU A 303 0.49 28.25 1.16
C LEU A 303 1.73 29.16 1.04
N ILE A 304 2.19 29.43 -0.18
CA ILE A 304 3.28 30.37 -0.45
C ILE A 304 2.83 31.79 -0.13
N ASP A 305 1.67 32.20 -0.63
CA ASP A 305 1.10 33.54 -0.44
C ASP A 305 0.83 33.82 1.04
N ALA A 306 0.26 32.87 1.79
CA ALA A 306 0.05 33.01 3.23
C ALA A 306 1.38 33.20 4.01
N LYS A 307 2.44 32.49 3.61
CA LYS A 307 3.78 32.69 4.19
C LYS A 307 4.38 34.04 3.82
N GLN A 308 4.09 34.55 2.63
CA GLN A 308 4.52 35.87 2.22
C GLN A 308 3.74 36.97 2.97
N GLN A 309 2.43 36.82 3.12
CA GLN A 309 1.56 37.73 3.88
C GLN A 309 2.01 37.84 5.33
N THR A 310 2.18 36.71 6.04
CA THR A 310 2.69 36.70 7.42
C THR A 310 4.08 37.36 7.54
N ARG A 311 4.96 37.16 6.55
CA ARG A 311 6.25 37.86 6.51
C ARG A 311 6.07 39.37 6.32
N GLN A 312 5.17 39.80 5.44
CA GLN A 312 4.87 41.21 5.22
C GLN A 312 4.28 41.85 6.47
N GLU A 313 3.38 41.16 7.17
CA GLU A 313 2.80 41.58 8.46
C GLU A 313 3.88 41.76 9.52
N HIS A 314 4.74 40.76 9.76
CA HIS A 314 5.85 40.89 10.72
C HIS A 314 6.85 42.00 10.34
N ILE A 315 7.02 42.31 9.05
CA ILE A 315 7.84 43.45 8.61
C ILE A 315 7.12 44.78 8.90
N LYS A 316 5.82 44.87 8.64
CA LYS A 316 4.99 46.04 8.94
C LYS A 316 4.95 46.31 10.45
N GLU A 317 4.71 45.28 11.27
CA GLU A 317 4.76 45.36 12.72
C GLU A 317 6.12 45.85 13.21
N ARG A 318 7.23 45.30 12.70
CA ARG A 318 8.57 45.80 13.05
C ARG A 318 8.79 47.26 12.65
N LYS A 319 8.21 47.72 11.53
CA LYS A 319 8.26 49.13 11.14
C LYS A 319 7.42 50.01 12.09
N GLN A 320 6.21 49.57 12.44
CA GLN A 320 5.32 50.25 13.37
C GLN A 320 5.93 50.35 14.76
N GLN A 321 6.43 49.26 15.33
CA GLN A 321 7.13 49.26 16.62
C GLN A 321 8.34 50.21 16.63
N LYS A 322 9.10 50.29 15.53
CA LYS A 322 10.20 51.26 15.40
C LYS A 322 9.68 52.71 15.39
N LEU A 323 8.55 52.96 14.74
CA LEU A 323 7.91 54.28 14.69
C LEU A 323 7.34 54.66 16.07
N GLU A 324 6.61 53.77 16.72
CA GLU A 324 6.10 53.92 18.08
C GLU A 324 7.22 54.18 19.08
N ARG A 325 8.33 53.42 19.02
CA ARG A 325 9.51 53.70 19.86
C ARG A 325 10.11 55.08 19.61
N LYS A 326 10.08 55.59 18.37
CA LYS A 326 10.52 56.96 18.07
C LYS A 326 9.54 57.99 18.63
N MET A 327 8.23 57.76 18.49
CA MET A 327 7.18 58.62 19.04
C MET A 327 7.24 58.65 20.58
N ALA A 328 7.26 57.50 21.24
CA ALA A 328 7.41 57.40 22.69
C ALA A 328 8.70 58.05 23.21
N LYS A 329 9.82 57.96 22.48
CA LYS A 329 11.05 58.70 22.82
C LYS A 329 10.88 60.22 22.70
N ARG A 330 10.15 60.71 21.69
CA ARG A 330 9.82 62.14 21.55
C ARG A 330 8.90 62.60 22.65
N GLU A 331 7.82 61.87 22.92
CA GLU A 331 6.88 62.16 24.00
C GLU A 331 7.56 62.12 25.36
N LYS A 332 8.40 61.11 25.65
CA LYS A 332 9.18 61.07 26.90
C LYS A 332 10.15 62.23 27.02
N LYS A 333 10.75 62.72 25.93
CA LYS A 333 11.58 63.94 25.95
C LYS A 333 10.74 65.18 26.20
N LEU A 334 9.55 65.28 25.61
CA LEU A 334 8.61 66.37 25.81
C LEU A 334 8.03 66.38 27.24
N LEU A 335 7.79 65.21 27.83
CA LEU A 335 7.28 65.03 29.19
C LEU A 335 8.37 65.02 30.27
N ARG A 336 9.66 65.06 29.91
CA ARG A 336 10.77 65.02 30.88
C ARG A 336 10.78 66.38 31.60
N PRO A 337 10.57 66.43 32.93
CA PRO A 337 10.65 67.69 33.66
C PRO A 337 12.09 68.23 33.52
N GLY A 338 12.25 69.37 32.85
CA GLY A 338 13.51 70.12 32.89
C GLY A 338 13.69 70.80 34.24
N PHE A 339 14.86 71.40 34.45
CA PHE A 339 15.21 72.17 35.65
C PHE A 339 14.24 73.33 35.97
N GLU A 340 13.40 73.75 35.02
CA GLU A 340 12.39 74.81 35.19
C GLU A 340 10.93 74.34 35.14
N GLY A 341 10.65 73.03 35.08
CA GLY A 341 9.26 72.53 34.99
C GLY A 341 8.58 72.81 33.64
N ARG A 342 7.36 72.29 33.45
CA ARG A 342 6.56 72.43 32.22
C ARG A 342 6.31 73.92 31.93
N ARG A 343 6.82 74.44 30.81
CA ARG A 343 6.31 75.69 30.24
C ARG A 343 5.02 75.36 29.46
N GLU A 344 3.88 75.80 29.99
CA GLU A 344 2.54 75.56 29.39
C GLU A 344 2.22 76.46 28.19
N THR A 345 3.11 77.39 27.83
CA THR A 345 2.86 78.35 26.75
C THR A 345 3.91 78.24 25.65
N PHE A 346 3.43 78.18 24.41
CA PHE A 346 4.27 78.33 23.22
C PHE A 346 4.71 79.80 23.14
N ILE A 347 6.01 80.04 23.28
CA ILE A 347 6.61 81.36 23.00
C ILE A 347 6.65 81.49 21.48
N ASN A 348 5.63 82.11 20.91
CA ASN A 348 5.61 82.81 19.61
C ASN A 348 4.24 83.51 19.50
N GLU A 349 4.15 84.69 20.11
CA GLU A 349 3.44 85.85 19.57
C GLU A 349 4.48 86.84 19.06
#